data_AF-A0A950NNC6-F1
#
_entry.id   AF-A0A950NNC6-F1
#
_cell.length_a   1.000
_cell.length_b   1.000
_cell.length_c   1.000
_cell.angle_alpha   90.00
_cell.angle_beta   90.00
_cell.angle_gamma   90.00
#
_symmetry.space_group_name_H-M   'P 1'
#
loop_
_entity.id
_entity.type
_entity.pdbx_description
1 polymer ?
#
loop_
_entity_poly.entity_id
_entity_poly.type
_entity_poly.pdbx_seq_one_letter_code
_entity_poly.pdbx_strand_id
1 'polypeptide(L)'
;MTGVERGRARRFSLGSAFEAAADDDTLARWVGDFLASRGSDNATLAAALAQQPHWWLGPVSVPVDELVRLAGPEEDVLCPVEPEEWEADVDAMEESMEQGWEPPPLLVQHDDGRLLLQDGNHRYEALVRAGEPNAWVLIWFDDPQTRARFASGRSAGRGVDQAGAE
;
A
#
# COMPACT_ATOMS: atom_id res chain seq x y z
N MET A 1 1.49 -23.35 -2.78
CA MET A 1 0.47 -22.57 -3.52
C MET A 1 -0.53 -23.44 -4.28
N THR A 2 -1.77 -23.45 -3.81
CA THR A 2 -2.91 -24.09 -4.48
C THR A 2 -3.39 -23.26 -5.70
N GLY A 3 -4.27 -23.82 -6.54
CA GLY A 3 -4.85 -23.09 -7.68
C GLY A 3 -5.67 -21.85 -7.27
N VAL A 4 -6.28 -21.87 -6.08
CA VAL A 4 -7.06 -20.76 -5.52
C VAL A 4 -6.14 -19.61 -5.10
N GLU A 5 -5.01 -19.92 -4.45
CA GLU A 5 -4.02 -18.91 -4.04
C GLU A 5 -3.37 -18.23 -5.23
N ARG A 6 -3.05 -18.98 -6.30
CA ARG A 6 -2.54 -18.40 -7.55
C ARG A 6 -3.55 -17.48 -8.23
N GLY A 7 -4.84 -17.85 -8.22
CA GLY A 7 -5.91 -17.01 -8.75
C GLY A 7 -6.06 -15.69 -7.98
N ARG A 8 -5.95 -15.75 -6.65
CA ARG A 8 -5.99 -14.58 -5.78
C ARG A 8 -4.78 -13.67 -5.97
N ALA A 9 -3.56 -14.24 -5.97
CA ALA A 9 -2.33 -13.48 -6.18
C ALA A 9 -2.34 -12.72 -7.51
N ARG A 10 -2.98 -13.27 -8.55
CA ARG A 10 -3.20 -12.56 -9.81
C ARG A 10 -4.23 -11.44 -9.69
N ARG A 11 -5.36 -11.70 -9.02
CA ARG A 11 -6.44 -10.71 -8.85
C ARG A 11 -5.99 -9.50 -8.04
N PHE A 12 -5.20 -9.71 -7.00
CA PHE A 12 -4.65 -8.65 -6.16
C PHE A 12 -3.13 -8.61 -6.31
N SER A 13 -2.71 -8.10 -7.47
CA SER A 13 -1.32 -7.88 -7.83
C SER A 13 -1.08 -6.40 -8.08
N LEU A 14 0.19 -6.00 -8.18
CA LEU A 14 0.53 -4.66 -8.64
C LEU A 14 -0.03 -4.38 -10.03
N GLY A 15 0.08 -5.34 -10.95
CA GLY A 15 -0.46 -5.22 -12.31
C GLY A 15 -1.97 -4.98 -12.34
N SER A 16 -2.75 -5.76 -11.59
CA SER A 16 -4.21 -5.56 -11.56
C SER A 16 -4.62 -4.27 -10.84
N ALA A 17 -3.81 -3.77 -9.90
CA ALA A 17 -4.02 -2.46 -9.29
C ALA A 17 -3.80 -1.32 -10.31
N PHE A 18 -2.78 -1.43 -11.17
CA PHE A 18 -2.58 -0.49 -12.28
C PHE A 18 -3.73 -0.53 -13.30
N GLU A 19 -4.24 -1.71 -13.62
CA GLU A 19 -5.41 -1.86 -14.49
C GLU A 19 -6.66 -1.19 -13.88
N ALA A 20 -6.89 -1.41 -12.58
CA ALA A 20 -8.02 -0.82 -11.86
C ALA A 20 -7.92 0.70 -11.76
N ALA A 21 -6.71 1.25 -11.63
CA ALA A 21 -6.44 2.68 -11.53
C ALA A 21 -6.77 3.50 -12.78
N ALA A 22 -7.12 2.85 -13.90
CA ALA A 22 -7.60 3.54 -15.09
C ALA A 22 -8.97 4.22 -14.88
N ASP A 23 -9.72 3.81 -13.85
CA ASP A 23 -11.06 4.30 -13.53
C ASP A 23 -11.27 4.33 -12.01
N ASP A 24 -11.68 5.48 -11.47
CA ASP A 24 -11.76 5.70 -10.02
C ASP A 24 -12.77 4.74 -9.34
N ASP A 25 -13.90 4.45 -9.97
CA ASP A 25 -14.92 3.53 -9.44
C ASP A 25 -14.40 2.08 -9.42
N THR A 26 -13.67 1.69 -10.47
CA THR A 26 -13.03 0.39 -10.58
C THR A 26 -11.94 0.21 -9.52
N LEU A 27 -11.11 1.24 -9.28
CA LEU A 27 -10.10 1.23 -8.23
C LEU A 27 -10.71 1.13 -6.83
N ALA A 28 -11.74 1.93 -6.55
CA ALA A 28 -12.44 1.87 -5.26
C ALA A 28 -13.01 0.46 -5.00
N ARG A 29 -13.60 -0.17 -6.01
CA ARG A 29 -14.06 -1.56 -5.93
C ARG A 29 -12.91 -2.54 -5.73
N TRP A 30 -11.81 -2.38 -6.46
CA TRP A 30 -10.63 -3.24 -6.31
C TRP A 30 -10.09 -3.19 -4.88
N VAL A 31 -10.00 -2.00 -4.28
CA VAL A 31 -9.55 -1.81 -2.89
C VAL A 31 -10.50 -2.48 -1.91
N GLY A 32 -11.81 -2.26 -2.06
CA GLY A 32 -12.81 -2.89 -1.19
C GLY A 32 -12.76 -4.42 -1.25
N ASP A 33 -12.66 -4.98 -2.46
CA ASP A 33 -12.53 -6.43 -2.66
C ASP A 33 -11.21 -6.97 -2.10
N PHE A 34 -10.11 -6.21 -2.19
CA PHE A 34 -8.81 -6.59 -1.66
C PHE A 34 -8.82 -6.67 -0.13
N LEU A 35 -9.32 -5.62 0.53
CA LEU A 35 -9.42 -5.53 1.98
C LEU A 35 -10.38 -6.55 2.59
N ALA A 36 -11.41 -6.98 1.83
CA ALA A 36 -12.34 -8.03 2.23
C ALA A 36 -11.85 -9.44 1.86
N SER A 37 -10.69 -9.58 1.20
CA SER A 37 -10.18 -10.88 0.77
C SER A 37 -9.55 -11.65 1.94
N ARG A 38 -9.69 -12.98 1.95
CA ARG A 38 -9.12 -13.86 3.00
C ARG A 38 -7.62 -13.64 3.16
N GLY A 39 -7.14 -13.09 4.27
CA GLY A 39 -5.73 -12.76 4.49
C GLY A 39 -5.41 -11.27 4.32
N SER A 40 -6.42 -10.43 4.10
CA SER A 40 -6.43 -9.05 4.56
C SER A 40 -7.46 -8.99 5.69
N ASP A 41 -7.04 -8.72 6.92
CA ASP A 41 -7.92 -8.64 8.08
C ASP A 41 -8.51 -7.24 8.26
N ASN A 42 -8.86 -6.59 7.13
CA ASN A 42 -9.24 -5.18 7.07
C ASN A 42 -10.69 -4.95 6.59
N ALA A 43 -11.59 -5.88 6.87
CA ALA A 43 -13.01 -5.75 6.52
C ALA A 43 -13.67 -4.49 7.13
N THR A 44 -13.26 -4.07 8.33
CA THR A 44 -13.72 -2.82 8.96
C THR A 44 -13.29 -1.59 8.16
N LEU A 45 -12.03 -1.56 7.72
CA LEU A 45 -11.53 -0.49 6.85
C LEU A 45 -12.26 -0.49 5.50
N ALA A 46 -12.48 -1.66 4.91
CA ALA A 46 -13.26 -1.80 3.68
C ALA A 46 -14.67 -1.20 3.83
N ALA A 47 -15.34 -1.49 4.95
CA ALA A 47 -16.66 -0.94 5.26
C ALA A 47 -16.61 0.57 5.51
N ALA A 48 -15.57 1.09 6.15
CA ALA A 48 -15.36 2.52 6.34
C ALA A 48 -15.21 3.26 5.01
N LEU A 49 -14.34 2.77 4.13
CA LEU A 49 -14.10 3.35 2.80
C LEU A 49 -15.34 3.29 1.89
N ALA A 50 -16.26 2.35 2.11
CA ALA A 50 -17.49 2.25 1.34
C ALA A 50 -18.58 3.24 1.77
N GLN A 51 -18.44 3.92 2.91
CA GLN A 51 -19.47 4.83 3.44
C GLN A 51 -19.47 6.20 2.80
N GLN A 52 -18.35 6.64 2.22
CA GLN A 52 -18.20 7.97 1.63
C GLN A 52 -17.28 7.92 0.41
N PRO A 53 -17.43 8.86 -0.54
CA PRO A 53 -16.51 8.95 -1.66
C PRO A 53 -15.11 9.33 -1.18
N HIS A 54 -14.10 8.71 -1.78
CA HIS A 54 -12.68 9.04 -1.60
C HIS A 54 -12.04 9.32 -2.95
N TRP A 55 -11.00 10.14 -2.94
CA TRP A 55 -10.24 10.45 -4.15
C TRP A 55 -8.95 9.65 -4.14
N TRP A 56 -8.71 8.91 -5.22
CA TRP A 56 -7.60 7.97 -5.29
C TRP A 56 -6.42 8.50 -6.10
N LEU A 57 -5.23 8.01 -5.76
CA LEU A 57 -4.01 8.19 -6.53
C LEU A 57 -3.18 6.91 -6.45
N GLY A 58 -2.78 6.41 -7.62
CA GLY A 58 -1.82 5.33 -7.74
C GLY A 58 -2.34 4.12 -8.52
N PRO A 59 -1.56 3.02 -8.57
CA PRO A 59 -0.33 2.83 -7.82
C PRO A 59 0.76 3.88 -8.13
N VAL A 60 1.37 4.45 -7.09
CA VAL A 60 2.55 5.33 -7.22
C VAL A 60 3.69 4.79 -6.36
N SER A 61 4.92 5.00 -6.80
CA SER A 61 6.10 4.65 -6.02
C SER A 61 6.48 5.82 -5.11
N VAL A 62 6.59 5.55 -3.80
CA VAL A 62 7.02 6.51 -2.78
C VAL A 62 8.19 5.94 -1.97
N PRO A 63 9.11 6.78 -1.47
CA PRO A 63 10.12 6.36 -0.50
C PRO A 63 9.48 5.72 0.73
N VAL A 64 10.07 4.63 1.21
CA VAL A 64 9.54 3.92 2.39
C VAL A 64 9.61 4.77 3.66
N ASP A 65 10.59 5.68 3.76
CA ASP A 65 10.77 6.59 4.90
C ASP A 65 9.75 7.75 4.94
N GLU A 66 8.98 7.98 3.88
CA GLU A 66 7.83 8.91 3.88
C GLU A 66 6.58 8.28 4.54
N LEU A 67 6.56 6.96 4.76
CA LEU A 67 5.40 6.24 5.29
C LEU A 67 5.41 6.19 6.81
N VAL A 68 4.25 6.48 7.40
CA VAL A 68 4.03 6.36 8.85
C VAL A 68 3.29 5.06 9.12
N ARG A 69 4.01 4.07 9.69
CA ARG A 69 3.39 2.81 10.15
C ARG A 69 2.36 3.07 11.24
N LEU A 70 1.24 2.37 11.16
CA LEU A 70 0.20 2.39 12.20
C LEU A 70 0.14 1.08 12.99
N ALA A 71 0.77 0.02 12.49
CA ALA A 71 0.85 -1.28 13.15
C ALA A 71 2.30 -1.79 13.20
N GLY A 72 2.62 -2.55 14.24
CA GLY A 72 3.97 -3.02 14.50
C GLY A 72 4.12 -3.69 15.87
N PRO A 73 5.28 -4.30 16.15
CA PRO A 73 5.58 -4.89 17.45
C PRO A 73 5.89 -3.82 18.51
N GLU A 74 6.07 -2.55 18.11
CA GLU A 74 6.35 -1.45 19.02
C GLU A 74 5.11 -1.05 19.83
N GLU A 75 5.32 -0.63 21.09
CA GLU A 75 4.21 -0.24 21.98
C GLU A 75 3.58 1.11 21.63
N ASP A 76 4.26 1.96 20.85
CA ASP A 76 3.83 3.32 20.53
C ASP A 76 3.05 3.42 19.20
N VAL A 77 2.84 2.30 18.50
CA VAL A 77 1.98 2.24 17.32
C VAL A 77 0.49 2.18 17.70
N LEU A 78 -0.39 2.58 16.77
CA LEU A 78 -1.84 2.58 17.03
C LEU A 78 -2.42 1.17 17.17
N CYS A 79 -1.86 0.20 16.45
CA CYS A 79 -2.29 -1.19 16.44
C CYS A 79 -1.09 -2.10 16.77
N PRO A 80 -0.80 -2.32 18.07
CA PRO A 80 0.30 -3.19 18.47
C PRO A 80 0.00 -4.63 18.06
N VAL A 81 1.02 -5.30 17.53
CA VAL A 81 1.01 -6.71 17.16
C VAL A 81 1.97 -7.43 18.10
N GLU A 82 1.65 -8.67 18.46
CA GLU A 82 2.54 -9.48 19.30
C GLU A 82 3.87 -9.73 18.53
N PRO A 83 5.05 -9.48 19.14
CA PRO A 83 6.32 -9.61 18.45
C PRO A 83 6.57 -10.95 17.74
N GLU A 84 6.23 -12.09 18.36
CA GLU A 84 6.44 -13.39 17.73
C GLU A 84 5.50 -13.63 16.54
N GLU A 85 4.24 -13.18 16.62
CA GLU A 85 3.29 -13.14 15.49
C GLU A 85 3.80 -12.24 14.36
N TRP A 86 4.28 -11.05 14.70
CA TRP A 86 4.82 -10.09 13.74
C TRP A 86 6.01 -10.68 12.96
N GLU A 87 7.00 -11.23 13.67
CA GLU A 87 8.18 -11.83 13.04
C GLU A 87 7.79 -13.02 12.15
N ALA A 88 6.89 -13.89 12.61
CA ALA A 88 6.44 -15.03 11.81
C ALA A 88 5.76 -14.61 10.50
N ASP A 89 4.92 -13.57 10.54
CA ASP A 89 4.24 -13.05 9.35
C ASP A 89 5.21 -12.34 8.39
N VAL A 90 6.17 -11.57 8.92
CA VAL A 90 7.20 -10.90 8.10
C VAL A 90 8.11 -11.92 7.42
N ASP A 91 8.61 -12.91 8.16
CA ASP A 91 9.48 -13.97 7.63
C ASP A 91 8.79 -14.72 6.47
N ALA A 92 7.51 -15.08 6.65
CA ALA A 92 6.73 -15.74 5.60
C ALA A 92 6.55 -14.88 4.35
N MET A 93 6.48 -13.55 4.50
CA MET A 93 6.43 -12.61 3.37
C MET A 93 7.77 -12.49 2.67
N GLU A 94 8.88 -12.39 3.41
CA GLU A 94 10.24 -12.36 2.85
C GLU A 94 10.51 -13.62 2.04
N GLU A 95 10.22 -14.81 2.58
CA GLU A 95 10.34 -16.09 1.87
C GLU A 95 9.51 -16.13 0.58
N SER A 96 8.30 -15.55 0.61
CA SER A 96 7.44 -15.49 -0.57
C SER A 96 7.99 -14.57 -1.64
N MET A 97 8.55 -13.42 -1.25
CA MET A 97 9.19 -12.46 -2.14
C MET A 97 10.45 -13.06 -2.79
N GLU A 98 11.28 -13.78 -2.04
CA GLU A 98 12.43 -14.51 -2.57
C GLU A 98 12.03 -15.57 -3.61
N GLN A 99 10.83 -16.15 -3.48
CA GLN A 99 10.24 -17.07 -4.44
C GLN A 99 9.62 -16.38 -5.68
N GLY A 100 9.75 -15.06 -5.78
CA GLY A 100 9.29 -14.25 -6.91
C GLY A 100 7.84 -13.78 -6.81
N TRP A 101 7.24 -13.82 -5.61
CA TRP A 101 5.96 -13.16 -5.39
C TRP A 101 6.14 -11.64 -5.33
N GLU A 102 5.41 -10.92 -6.17
CA GLU A 102 5.33 -9.46 -6.10
C GLU A 102 4.12 -9.09 -5.22
N PRO A 103 4.34 -8.37 -4.10
CA PRO A 103 3.24 -8.02 -3.20
C PRO A 103 2.29 -7.01 -3.88
N PRO A 104 0.98 -7.06 -3.55
CA PRO A 104 0.07 -5.98 -3.91
C PRO A 104 0.55 -4.65 -3.31
N PRO A 105 0.15 -3.50 -3.89
CA PRO A 105 0.50 -2.20 -3.34
C PRO A 105 0.00 -2.05 -1.90
N LEU A 106 0.73 -1.26 -1.12
CA LEU A 106 0.32 -0.84 0.21
C LEU A 106 -0.86 0.14 0.11
N LEU A 107 -1.66 0.23 1.17
CA LEU A 107 -2.79 1.16 1.21
C LEU A 107 -2.51 2.29 2.20
N VAL A 108 -2.61 3.53 1.72
CA VAL A 108 -2.16 4.72 2.44
C VAL A 108 -3.27 5.76 2.47
N GLN A 109 -3.49 6.35 3.65
CA GLN A 109 -4.27 7.58 3.77
C GLN A 109 -3.33 8.77 3.72
N HIS A 110 -3.68 9.78 2.93
CA HIS A 110 -3.10 11.10 3.10
C HIS A 110 -3.90 11.88 4.15
N ASP A 111 -3.29 12.17 5.30
CA ASP A 111 -3.90 12.93 6.39
C ASP A 111 -2.92 14.00 6.91
N ASP A 112 -3.35 15.26 6.94
CA ASP A 112 -2.55 16.42 7.39
C ASP A 112 -1.09 16.45 6.88
N GLY A 113 -0.89 16.12 5.60
CA GLY A 113 0.42 16.10 4.96
C GLY A 113 1.28 14.86 5.27
N ARG A 114 0.74 13.88 5.99
CA ARG A 114 1.38 12.60 6.30
C ARG A 114 0.79 11.48 5.45
N LEU A 115 1.60 10.46 5.19
CA LEU A 115 1.21 9.24 4.50
C LEU A 115 1.08 8.11 5.53
N LEU A 116 -0.13 7.91 6.03
CA LEU A 116 -0.42 6.92 7.07
C LEU A 116 -0.63 5.54 6.43
N LEU A 117 0.14 4.54 6.85
CA LEU A 117 0.07 3.17 6.33
C LEU A 117 -1.06 2.40 7.01
N GLN A 118 -2.17 2.25 6.28
CA GLN A 118 -3.44 1.75 6.79
C GLN A 118 -3.61 0.24 6.57
N ASP A 119 -3.03 -0.29 5.49
CA ASP A 119 -2.93 -1.73 5.25
C ASP A 119 -1.60 -2.10 4.59
N GLY A 120 -1.05 -3.26 4.98
CA GLY A 120 0.23 -3.76 4.50
C GLY A 120 1.44 -3.48 5.39
N ASN A 121 1.28 -3.27 6.70
CA ASN A 121 2.39 -3.02 7.63
C ASN A 121 3.46 -4.15 7.63
N HIS A 122 3.07 -5.43 7.60
CA HIS A 122 4.03 -6.54 7.43
C HIS A 122 4.73 -6.53 6.06
N ARG A 123 4.00 -6.21 4.98
CA ARG A 123 4.59 -6.08 3.62
C ARG A 123 5.59 -4.94 3.56
N TYR A 124 5.28 -3.82 4.22
CA TYR A 124 6.20 -2.71 4.37
C TYR A 124 7.47 -3.15 5.10
N GLU A 125 7.35 -3.89 6.20
CA GLU A 125 8.51 -4.34 6.97
C GLU A 125 9.39 -5.28 6.15
N ALA A 126 8.79 -6.23 5.43
CA ALA A 126 9.53 -7.11 4.51
C ALA A 126 10.27 -6.32 3.42
N LEU A 127 9.65 -5.27 2.85
CA LEU A 127 10.31 -4.38 1.89
C LEU A 127 11.50 -3.63 2.51
N VAL A 128 11.34 -3.12 3.73
CA VAL A 128 12.41 -2.42 4.46
C VAL A 128 13.58 -3.36 4.76
N ARG A 129 13.32 -4.58 5.22
CA ARG A 129 14.35 -5.60 5.50
C ARG A 129 15.07 -6.07 4.24
N ALA A 130 14.34 -6.16 3.12
CA ALA A 130 14.91 -6.40 1.79
C ALA A 130 15.76 -5.23 1.24
N GLY A 131 15.76 -4.07 1.92
CA GLY A 131 16.50 -2.88 1.50
C GLY A 131 15.86 -2.13 0.34
N GLU A 132 14.56 -2.32 0.09
CA GLU A 132 13.84 -1.63 -0.96
C GLU A 132 13.64 -0.15 -0.60
N PRO A 133 14.15 0.80 -1.41
CA PRO A 133 14.08 2.22 -1.07
C PRO A 133 12.68 2.80 -1.28
N ASN A 134 11.81 2.12 -2.04
CA ASN A 134 10.49 2.60 -2.37
C ASN A 134 9.46 1.48 -2.28
N ALA A 135 8.21 1.86 -1.97
CA ALA A 135 7.05 0.99 -2.02
C ALA A 135 6.03 1.50 -3.04
N TRP A 136 5.32 0.57 -3.69
CA TRP A 136 4.12 0.90 -4.46
C TRP A 136 2.94 1.08 -3.52
N VAL A 137 2.27 2.23 -3.61
CA VAL A 137 1.15 2.60 -2.75
C VAL A 137 -0.08 3.01 -3.56
N LEU A 138 -1.25 2.70 -3.03
CA LEU A 138 -2.51 3.34 -3.37
C LEU A 138 -2.83 4.35 -2.26
N ILE A 139 -2.97 5.62 -2.65
CA ILE A 139 -3.23 6.71 -1.71
C ILE A 139 -4.67 7.16 -1.87
N TRP A 140 -5.41 7.26 -0.76
CA TRP A 140 -6.69 7.95 -0.75
C TRP A 140 -6.62 9.28 -0.01
N PHE A 141 -7.51 10.17 -0.41
CA PHE A 141 -7.66 11.51 0.12
C PHE A 141 -9.13 11.74 0.47
N ASP A 142 -9.38 12.58 1.46
CA ASP A 142 -10.73 13.01 1.87
C ASP A 142 -11.20 14.27 1.13
N ASP A 143 -10.35 14.86 0.28
CA ASP A 143 -10.77 15.94 -0.62
C ASP A 143 -9.98 15.93 -1.97
N PRO A 144 -10.63 16.33 -3.08
CA PRO A 144 -10.03 16.27 -4.41
C PRO A 144 -8.93 17.32 -4.61
N GLN A 145 -8.98 18.44 -3.88
CA GLN A 145 -8.01 19.51 -4.07
C GLN A 145 -6.66 19.14 -3.47
N THR A 146 -6.64 18.50 -2.30
CA THR A 146 -5.44 17.94 -1.67
C THR A 146 -4.84 16.85 -2.55
N ARG A 147 -5.66 15.94 -3.09
CA ARG A 147 -5.21 14.94 -4.08
C ARG A 147 -4.53 15.61 -5.28
N ALA A 148 -5.14 16.65 -5.86
CA ALA A 148 -4.59 17.35 -7.02
C ALA A 148 -3.28 18.08 -6.71
N ARG A 149 -3.18 18.73 -5.54
CA ARG A 149 -1.94 19.38 -5.06
C ARG A 149 -0.83 18.37 -4.85
N PHE A 150 -1.12 17.25 -4.20
CA PHE A 150 -0.16 16.17 -3.97
C PHE A 150 0.39 15.61 -5.28
N ALA A 151 -0.50 15.29 -6.24
CA ALA A 151 -0.10 14.78 -7.55
C ALA A 151 0.79 15.78 -8.32
N SER A 152 0.46 17.07 -8.25
CA SER A 152 1.25 18.13 -8.89
C SER A 152 2.63 18.29 -8.24
N GLY A 153 2.71 18.24 -6.91
CA GLY A 153 3.96 18.30 -6.15
C GLY A 153 4.92 17.16 -6.50
N ARG A 154 4.41 15.92 -6.63
CA ARG A 154 5.25 14.77 -7.02
C ARG A 154 5.72 14.82 -8.48
N SER A 155 4.95 15.45 -9.37
CA SER A 155 5.34 15.64 -10.77
C SER A 155 6.47 16.67 -10.90
N ALA A 156 6.46 17.71 -10.05
CA ALA A 156 7.50 18.73 -10.00
C ALA A 156 8.82 18.22 -9.38
N GLY A 157 8.75 17.31 -8.40
CA GLY A 157 9.93 16.70 -7.77
C GLY A 157 10.76 15.81 -8.69
N ARG A 158 10.15 15.13 -9.68
CA ARG A 158 10.89 14.33 -10.68
C ARG A 158 11.68 15.15 -11.70
N GLY A 159 11.50 16.48 -11.73
CA GLY A 159 12.14 17.36 -12.71
C GLY A 159 13.55 17.86 -12.36
N VAL A 160 14.05 17.60 -11.14
CA VAL A 160 15.34 18.14 -10.68
C VAL A 160 16.47 17.09 -10.70
N ASP A 161 16.14 15.80 -10.77
CA ASP A 161 17.14 14.70 -10.71
C ASP A 161 17.66 14.21 -12.08
N GLN A 162 17.36 14.89 -13.19
CA GLN A 162 17.90 14.55 -14.52
C GLN A 162 18.97 15.52 -15.07
N ALA A 163 19.52 16.41 -14.24
CA ALA A 163 20.64 17.27 -14.64
C ALA A 163 21.90 16.93 -13.82
N GLY A 164 22.48 15.77 -14.07
CA GLY A 164 23.68 15.34 -13.33
C GLY A 164 24.23 13.98 -13.72
N ALA A 165 24.39 13.70 -15.01
CA ALA A 165 25.28 12.65 -15.48
C ALA A 165 25.80 13.01 -16.88
N GLU A 166 26.98 13.62 -16.86
CA GLU A 166 28.02 13.75 -17.91
C GLU A 166 27.69 14.47 -19.23
#